data_AF-A0A8T3WUW4-F1
#
_entry.id   AF-A0A8T3WUW4-F1
#
_cell.length_a   1.000
_cell.length_b   1.000
_cell.length_c   1.000
_cell.angle_alpha   90.00
_cell.angle_beta   90.00
_cell.angle_gamma   90.00
#
_symmetry.space_group_name_H-M   'P 1'
#
loop_
_entity.id
_entity.type
_entity.pdbx_description
1 polymer ?
#
loop_
_entity_poly.entity_id
_entity_poly.type
_entity_poly.pdbx_seq_one_letter_code
_entity_poly.pdbx_strand_id
1 'polypeptide(L)'
;MKKLILQPHQLIAPGEYELHNESILKIYFRIFDRGHGKDLPPAIVTGSATEKIYDKFLRQYERDVADLKQNRERLNTVVGRLNRDSEGKYYTDDDQVHEQLLQIGIGTRYKMTFPTKYYVVEGELDHDLKMISARLAHSQKMLGDELQDYQGIRDKAVNLMTTGANYILLDGNHKTAAATLTHNPIHALQLETDDDLAEVRRMVTRGELFDFKRPETSLDELVNAFYEYCKNHIDEFNTVRERIDKLTSNHEKEIFKWQVNF
;
A
#
# COMPACT_ATOMS: atom_id res chain seq x y z
N MET A 1 -10.64 13.85 17.01
CA MET A 1 -11.69 12.89 16.59
C MET A 1 -13.02 13.61 16.41
N LYS A 2 -13.71 13.34 15.29
CA LYS A 2 -15.02 13.92 14.98
C LYS A 2 -16.09 12.85 14.90
N LYS A 3 -17.25 13.08 15.52
CA LYS A 3 -18.42 12.19 15.38
C LYS A 3 -19.17 12.54 14.10
N LEU A 4 -19.51 11.53 13.31
CA LEU A 4 -20.19 11.67 12.02
C LEU A 4 -21.43 10.77 11.96
N ILE A 5 -22.40 11.20 11.15
CA ILE A 5 -23.50 10.36 10.68
C ILE A 5 -23.34 10.28 9.16
N LEU A 6 -23.04 9.08 8.66
CA LEU A 6 -22.69 8.84 7.27
C LEU A 6 -23.75 7.99 6.58
N GLN A 7 -23.91 8.25 5.29
CA GLN A 7 -24.65 7.41 4.36
C GLN A 7 -23.73 6.35 3.74
N PRO A 8 -24.25 5.18 3.34
CA PRO A 8 -23.41 4.10 2.80
C PRO A 8 -22.60 4.45 1.54
N HIS A 9 -23.06 5.41 0.71
CA HIS A 9 -22.31 5.86 -0.47
C HIS A 9 -21.14 6.81 -0.11
N GLN A 10 -21.07 7.30 1.13
CA GLN A 10 -20.00 8.21 1.57
C GLN A 10 -18.76 7.46 2.07
N LEU A 11 -18.85 6.14 2.23
CA LEU A 11 -17.83 5.28 2.81
C LEU A 11 -17.26 4.34 1.75
N ILE A 12 -15.96 4.41 1.54
CA ILE A 12 -15.19 3.44 0.77
C ILE A 12 -14.77 2.31 1.72
N ALA A 13 -15.02 1.06 1.36
CA ALA A 13 -14.63 -0.10 2.16
C ALA A 13 -13.59 -0.95 1.41
N PRO A 14 -12.70 -1.65 2.14
CA PRO A 14 -11.93 -2.71 1.52
C PRO A 14 -12.89 -3.88 1.22
N GLY A 15 -12.47 -4.75 0.31
CA GLY A 15 -13.29 -5.77 -0.33
C GLY A 15 -13.94 -6.86 0.55
N GLU A 16 -14.31 -7.97 -0.08
CA GLU A 16 -15.31 -8.94 0.42
C GLU A 16 -14.90 -9.67 1.72
N TYR A 17 -13.60 -9.70 2.02
CA TYR A 17 -12.96 -10.54 3.03
C TYR A 17 -13.42 -10.33 4.49
N GLU A 18 -14.22 -9.29 4.76
CA GLU A 18 -14.63 -8.93 6.12
C GLU A 18 -16.10 -9.21 6.46
N LEU A 19 -16.87 -9.95 5.66
CA LEU A 19 -18.23 -10.40 6.05
C LEU A 19 -18.36 -11.92 6.29
N HIS A 20 -17.24 -12.62 6.39
CA HIS A 20 -17.25 -14.09 6.57
C HIS A 20 -17.85 -14.55 7.90
N ASN A 21 -17.93 -13.68 8.92
CA ASN A 21 -18.58 -14.05 10.18
C ASN A 21 -20.08 -13.70 10.13
N GLU A 22 -20.82 -14.61 9.51
CA GLU A 22 -22.28 -14.54 9.40
C GLU A 22 -22.97 -14.31 10.74
N SER A 23 -22.49 -14.96 11.82
CA SER A 23 -23.11 -14.83 13.14
C SER A 23 -23.00 -13.40 13.67
N ILE A 24 -21.85 -12.75 13.48
CA ILE A 24 -21.66 -11.33 13.83
C ILE A 24 -22.56 -10.44 12.98
N LEU A 25 -22.66 -10.70 11.67
CA LEU A 25 -23.53 -9.92 10.80
C LEU A 25 -25.00 -10.01 11.25
N LYS A 26 -25.51 -11.21 11.57
CA LYS A 26 -26.88 -11.39 12.07
C LYS A 26 -27.14 -10.66 13.38
N ILE A 27 -26.16 -10.66 14.29
CA ILE A 27 -26.28 -9.92 15.56
C ILE A 27 -26.44 -8.44 15.27
N TYR A 28 -25.54 -7.84 14.48
CA TYR A 28 -25.66 -6.42 14.12
C TYR A 28 -26.94 -6.13 13.37
N PHE A 29 -27.32 -6.98 12.41
CA PHE A 29 -28.55 -6.85 11.65
C PHE A 29 -29.77 -6.72 12.59
N ARG A 30 -29.94 -7.66 13.53
CA ARG A 30 -31.06 -7.63 14.49
C ARG A 30 -31.04 -6.40 15.40
N ILE A 31 -29.86 -5.91 15.75
CA ILE A 31 -29.73 -4.69 16.57
C ILE A 31 -30.20 -3.46 15.77
N PHE A 32 -29.75 -3.32 14.52
CA PHE A 32 -30.17 -2.21 13.65
C PHE A 32 -31.65 -2.29 13.26
N ASP A 33 -32.15 -3.47 12.94
CA ASP A 33 -33.56 -3.71 12.58
C ASP A 33 -34.51 -3.31 13.72
N ARG A 34 -34.10 -3.50 14.98
CA ARG A 34 -34.83 -3.06 16.17
C ARG A 34 -34.62 -1.58 16.53
N GLY A 35 -33.91 -0.80 15.72
CA GLY A 35 -33.65 0.62 15.96
C GLY A 35 -32.60 0.92 17.03
N HIS A 36 -31.82 -0.09 17.44
CA HIS A 36 -30.76 0.02 18.46
C HIS A 36 -29.37 0.27 17.86
N GLY A 37 -29.29 0.60 16.57
CA GLY A 37 -28.02 0.85 15.88
C GLY A 37 -27.15 1.93 16.52
N LYS A 38 -27.78 2.97 17.10
CA LYS A 38 -27.10 4.07 17.81
C LYS A 38 -26.46 3.66 19.14
N ASP A 39 -26.87 2.52 19.70
CA ASP A 39 -26.36 1.99 20.96
C ASP A 39 -25.06 1.20 20.74
N LEU A 40 -24.75 0.86 19.48
CA LEU A 40 -23.49 0.24 19.11
C LEU A 40 -22.35 1.27 19.10
N PRO A 41 -21.11 0.82 19.37
CA PRO A 41 -19.94 1.65 19.15
C PRO A 41 -19.91 2.19 17.70
N PRO A 42 -19.37 3.38 17.43
CA PRO A 42 -19.28 3.90 16.06
C PRO A 42 -18.35 3.05 15.18
N ALA A 43 -18.50 3.15 13.85
CA ALA A 43 -17.50 2.68 12.91
C ALA A 43 -16.27 3.60 12.93
N ILE A 44 -15.08 3.08 12.63
CA ILE A 44 -13.85 3.89 12.61
C ILE A 44 -13.53 4.25 11.17
N VAL A 45 -13.36 5.54 10.91
CA VAL A 45 -13.14 6.06 9.56
C VAL A 45 -12.03 7.10 9.57
N THR A 46 -11.49 7.41 8.40
CA THR A 46 -10.68 8.62 8.21
C THR A 46 -11.06 9.30 6.92
N GLY A 47 -10.73 10.59 6.82
CA GLY A 47 -10.86 11.32 5.57
C GLY A 47 -10.00 10.66 4.49
N SER A 48 -10.45 10.71 3.25
CA SER A 48 -9.72 10.08 2.17
C SER A 48 -8.40 10.81 1.88
N ALA A 49 -7.31 10.28 2.41
CA ALA A 49 -5.95 10.83 2.23
C ALA A 49 -5.30 10.37 0.91
N THR A 50 -6.09 10.02 -0.10
CA THR A 50 -5.61 9.47 -1.40
C THR A 50 -4.50 10.28 -2.03
N GLU A 51 -4.66 11.61 -2.08
CA GLU A 51 -3.67 12.50 -2.69
C GLU A 51 -2.34 12.42 -1.95
N LYS A 52 -2.35 12.45 -0.61
CA LYS A 52 -1.13 12.40 0.20
C LYS A 52 -0.37 11.09 0.02
N ILE A 53 -1.09 9.98 -0.10
CA ILE A 53 -0.51 8.65 -0.24
C ILE A 53 0.09 8.48 -1.62
N TYR A 54 -0.69 8.80 -2.66
CA TYR A 54 -0.20 8.76 -4.03
C TYR A 54 1.03 9.64 -4.21
N ASP A 55 1.01 10.86 -3.66
CA ASP A 55 2.16 11.77 -3.71
C ASP A 55 3.37 11.21 -2.94
N LYS A 56 3.15 10.58 -1.79
CA LYS A 56 4.21 9.93 -1.00
C LYS A 56 4.84 8.78 -1.80
N PHE A 57 4.03 7.92 -2.41
CA PHE A 57 4.50 6.84 -3.26
C PHE A 57 5.22 7.36 -4.51
N LEU A 58 4.66 8.35 -5.20
CA LEU A 58 5.26 8.95 -6.38
C LEU A 58 6.63 9.56 -6.04
N ARG A 59 6.75 10.28 -4.93
CA ARG A 59 8.04 10.83 -4.47
C ARG A 59 9.04 9.73 -4.09
N GLN A 60 8.58 8.63 -3.50
CA GLN A 60 9.45 7.49 -3.22
C GLN A 60 9.97 6.88 -4.53
N TYR A 61 9.07 6.65 -5.48
CA TYR A 61 9.39 6.14 -6.83
C TYR A 61 10.37 7.06 -7.57
N GLU A 62 10.11 8.37 -7.60
CA GLU A 62 10.99 9.35 -8.25
C GLU A 62 12.41 9.32 -7.66
N ARG A 63 12.53 9.15 -6.33
CA ARG A 63 13.82 8.99 -5.64
C ARG A 63 14.50 7.68 -6.03
N ASP A 64 13.81 6.55 -5.96
CA ASP A 64 14.39 5.24 -6.27
C ASP A 64 14.87 5.17 -7.73
N VAL A 65 14.10 5.74 -8.67
CA VAL A 65 14.49 5.85 -10.09
C VAL A 65 15.68 6.78 -10.27
N ALA A 66 15.74 7.91 -9.55
CA ALA A 66 16.86 8.83 -9.60
C ALA A 66 18.16 8.17 -9.10
N ASP A 67 18.11 7.47 -7.96
CA ASP A 67 19.24 6.76 -7.36
C ASP A 67 19.76 5.67 -8.31
N LEU A 68 18.85 4.90 -8.93
CA LEU A 68 19.19 3.88 -9.91
C LEU A 68 19.85 4.48 -11.17
N LYS A 69 19.36 5.62 -11.68
CA LYS A 69 19.98 6.34 -12.80
C LYS A 69 21.38 6.84 -12.45
N GLN A 70 21.53 7.44 -11.26
CA GLN A 70 22.82 7.93 -10.78
C GLN A 70 23.83 6.79 -10.64
N ASN A 71 23.43 5.64 -10.09
CA ASN A 71 24.29 4.47 -9.98
C ASN A 71 24.73 3.95 -11.36
N ARG A 72 23.84 3.94 -12.35
CA ARG A 72 24.20 3.58 -13.74
C ARG A 72 25.22 4.55 -14.33
N GLU A 73 25.03 5.85 -14.15
CA GLU A 73 25.95 6.88 -14.65
C GLU A 73 27.34 6.74 -14.00
N ARG A 74 27.40 6.59 -12.67
CA ARG A 74 28.65 6.35 -11.93
C ARG A 74 29.39 5.14 -12.47
N LEU A 75 28.67 4.03 -12.69
CA LEU A 75 29.24 2.81 -13.24
C LEU A 75 29.78 3.01 -14.67
N ASN A 76 29.03 3.66 -15.55
CA ASN A 76 29.47 3.95 -16.92
C ASN A 76 30.73 4.83 -16.94
N THR A 77 30.81 5.84 -16.06
CA THR A 77 32.00 6.70 -15.92
C THR A 77 33.20 5.89 -15.45
N VAL A 78 33.04 5.02 -14.46
CA VAL A 78 34.09 4.14 -13.96
C VAL A 78 34.59 3.22 -15.07
N VAL A 79 33.69 2.54 -15.77
CA VAL A 79 34.03 1.62 -16.88
C VAL A 79 34.75 2.33 -18.02
N GLY A 80 34.33 3.55 -18.37
CA GLY A 80 34.98 4.35 -19.40
C GLY A 80 36.41 4.80 -19.05
N ARG A 81 36.80 4.75 -17.77
CA ARG A 81 38.15 5.04 -17.29
C ARG A 81 39.02 3.79 -17.14
N LEU A 82 38.45 2.60 -17.28
CA LEU A 82 39.22 1.36 -17.23
C LEU A 82 39.93 1.11 -18.56
N ASN A 83 41.16 0.64 -18.49
CA ASN A 83 41.88 0.10 -19.63
C ASN A 83 41.47 -1.35 -19.86
N ARG A 84 41.60 -1.84 -21.09
CA ARG A 84 41.48 -3.26 -21.44
C ARG A 84 42.80 -3.80 -21.95
N ASP A 85 43.20 -4.98 -21.48
CA ASP A 85 44.35 -5.68 -22.04
C ASP A 85 43.96 -6.47 -23.31
N SER A 86 44.94 -7.17 -23.90
CA SER A 86 44.73 -7.99 -25.11
C SER A 86 43.83 -9.21 -24.88
N GLU A 87 43.63 -9.63 -23.63
CA GLU A 87 42.72 -10.71 -23.23
C GLU A 87 41.31 -10.18 -22.91
N GLY A 88 41.11 -8.85 -23.00
CA GLY A 88 39.85 -8.19 -22.70
C GLY A 88 39.62 -7.94 -21.20
N LYS A 89 40.62 -8.15 -20.34
CA LYS A 89 40.51 -7.90 -18.90
C LYS A 89 40.65 -6.42 -18.61
N TYR A 90 39.84 -5.96 -17.66
CA TYR A 90 39.83 -4.59 -17.23
C TYR A 90 40.90 -4.31 -16.17
N TYR A 91 41.57 -3.17 -16.28
CA TYR A 91 42.51 -2.70 -15.28
C TYR A 91 42.54 -1.17 -15.18
N THR A 92 43.06 -0.66 -14.07
CA THR A 92 43.30 0.78 -13.87
C THR A 92 44.50 0.98 -12.95
N ASP A 93 45.26 2.06 -13.11
CA ASP A 93 46.25 2.56 -12.15
C ASP A 93 45.69 3.69 -11.27
N ASP A 94 44.41 4.02 -11.43
CA ASP A 94 43.75 5.13 -10.77
C ASP A 94 43.08 4.67 -9.46
N ASP A 95 43.68 5.04 -8.33
CA ASP A 95 43.19 4.74 -6.98
C ASP A 95 41.73 5.24 -6.78
N GLN A 96 41.30 6.33 -7.45
CA GLN A 96 39.92 6.82 -7.33
C GLN A 96 38.92 5.93 -8.08
N VAL A 97 39.32 5.37 -9.23
CA VAL A 97 38.49 4.41 -9.98
C VAL A 97 38.28 3.15 -9.15
N HIS A 98 39.33 2.71 -8.43
CA HIS A 98 39.24 1.58 -7.52
C HIS A 98 38.28 1.83 -6.34
N GLU A 99 38.39 2.97 -5.64
CA GLU A 99 37.46 3.30 -4.55
C GLU A 99 36.00 3.37 -5.03
N GLN A 100 35.75 3.91 -6.22
CA GLN A 100 34.40 3.97 -6.81
C GLN A 100 33.84 2.57 -7.11
N LEU A 101 34.66 1.64 -7.61
CA LEU A 101 34.24 0.24 -7.83
C LEU A 101 33.81 -0.44 -6.51
N LEU A 102 34.55 -0.19 -5.42
CA LEU A 102 34.20 -0.72 -4.10
C LEU A 102 32.87 -0.15 -3.58
N GLN A 103 32.61 1.15 -3.78
CA GLN A 103 31.35 1.78 -3.40
C GLN A 103 30.14 1.25 -4.18
N ILE A 104 30.35 0.83 -5.43
CA ILE A 104 29.31 0.20 -6.26
C ILE A 104 29.10 -1.28 -5.88
N GLY A 105 29.94 -1.83 -4.99
CA GLY A 105 29.86 -3.23 -4.55
C GLY A 105 30.43 -4.23 -5.56
N ILE A 106 31.25 -3.77 -6.51
CA ILE A 106 31.94 -4.64 -7.47
C ILE A 106 33.22 -5.15 -6.82
N GLY A 107 33.34 -6.46 -6.67
CA GLY A 107 34.52 -7.09 -6.10
C GLY A 107 35.75 -6.82 -6.99
N THR A 108 36.72 -6.10 -6.47
CA THR A 108 38.03 -5.93 -7.11
C THR A 108 39.04 -6.82 -6.40
N ARG A 109 39.88 -7.53 -7.17
CA ARG A 109 41.04 -8.23 -6.61
C ARG A 109 42.30 -7.49 -6.99
N TYR A 110 43.32 -7.66 -6.19
CA TYR A 110 44.56 -6.92 -6.33
C TYR A 110 45.63 -7.81 -6.94
N LYS A 111 46.38 -7.27 -7.91
CA LYS A 111 47.61 -7.87 -8.40
C LYS A 111 48.66 -6.79 -8.58
N MET A 112 49.52 -6.58 -7.58
CA MET A 112 50.69 -5.71 -7.75
C MET A 112 51.75 -6.40 -8.59
N THR A 113 52.14 -5.75 -9.69
CA THR A 113 53.32 -6.09 -10.48
C THR A 113 54.31 -4.93 -10.41
N PHE A 114 55.33 -5.05 -9.56
CA PHE A 114 56.38 -4.03 -9.50
C PHE A 114 57.08 -3.86 -10.86
N PRO A 115 57.46 -2.62 -11.26
CA PRO A 115 57.41 -1.37 -10.48
C PRO A 115 56.07 -0.61 -10.55
N THR A 116 55.06 -1.10 -11.26
CA THR A 116 53.86 -0.33 -11.60
C THR A 116 52.61 -0.88 -10.91
N LYS A 117 51.97 -0.04 -10.09
CA LYS A 117 50.74 -0.42 -9.38
C LYS A 117 49.57 -0.35 -10.35
N TYR A 118 49.06 -1.52 -10.75
CA TYR A 118 47.81 -1.64 -11.50
C TYR A 118 46.80 -2.48 -10.70
N TYR A 119 45.55 -2.06 -10.70
CA TYR A 119 44.40 -2.81 -10.21
C TYR A 119 43.83 -3.61 -11.36
N VAL A 120 43.91 -4.94 -11.27
CA VAL A 120 43.25 -5.84 -12.22
C VAL A 120 41.86 -6.12 -11.69
N VAL A 121 40.82 -5.79 -12.44
CA VAL A 121 39.47 -6.12 -12.02
C VAL A 121 39.22 -7.59 -12.36
N GLU A 122 39.47 -8.49 -11.40
CA GLU A 122 39.13 -9.91 -11.56
C GLU A 122 37.62 -10.11 -11.47
N GLY A 123 37.01 -10.37 -12.61
CA GLY A 123 35.59 -10.64 -12.77
C GLY A 123 35.22 -10.54 -14.23
N GLU A 124 34.12 -11.16 -14.64
CA GLU A 124 33.52 -10.85 -15.93
C GLU A 124 32.85 -9.48 -15.79
N LEU A 125 33.61 -8.37 -15.85
CA LEU A 125 33.04 -7.02 -15.69
C LEU A 125 31.90 -6.77 -16.70
N ASP A 126 32.00 -7.37 -17.89
CA ASP A 126 30.94 -7.38 -18.90
C ASP A 126 29.70 -8.17 -18.44
N HIS A 127 29.88 -9.24 -17.67
CA HIS A 127 28.79 -9.97 -17.01
C HIS A 127 28.18 -9.16 -15.88
N ASP A 128 28.99 -8.53 -15.02
CA ASP A 128 28.50 -7.68 -13.93
C ASP A 128 27.75 -6.45 -14.47
N LEU A 129 28.27 -5.81 -15.52
CA LEU A 129 27.57 -4.74 -16.24
C LEU A 129 26.25 -5.22 -16.83
N LYS A 130 26.23 -6.41 -17.46
CA LYS A 130 24.99 -7.02 -17.97
C LYS A 130 24.01 -7.33 -16.84
N MET A 131 24.47 -7.86 -15.71
CA MET A 131 23.64 -8.15 -14.54
C MET A 131 23.07 -6.87 -13.92
N ILE A 132 23.89 -5.83 -13.74
CA ILE A 132 23.44 -4.53 -13.22
C ILE A 132 22.43 -3.89 -14.18
N SER A 133 22.71 -3.93 -15.49
CA SER A 133 21.78 -3.43 -16.51
C SER A 133 20.46 -4.20 -16.51
N ALA A 134 20.52 -5.53 -16.36
CA ALA A 134 19.33 -6.38 -16.27
C ALA A 134 18.54 -6.13 -14.98
N ARG A 135 19.22 -5.98 -13.83
CA ARG A 135 18.59 -5.62 -12.55
C ARG A 135 17.95 -4.24 -12.62
N LEU A 136 18.60 -3.27 -13.26
CA LEU A 136 18.05 -1.95 -13.49
C LEU A 136 16.80 -2.01 -14.36
N ALA A 137 16.86 -2.70 -15.50
CA ALA A 137 15.72 -2.85 -16.39
C ALA A 137 14.56 -3.59 -15.69
N HIS A 138 14.86 -4.63 -14.91
CA HIS A 138 13.88 -5.34 -14.11
C HIS A 138 13.27 -4.45 -13.03
N SER A 139 14.08 -3.66 -12.31
CA SER A 139 13.59 -2.73 -11.28
C SER A 139 12.74 -1.62 -11.91
N GLN A 140 13.17 -1.04 -13.03
CA GLN A 140 12.38 -0.05 -13.77
C GLN A 140 11.04 -0.62 -14.23
N LYS A 141 11.03 -1.86 -14.71
CA LYS A 141 9.79 -2.54 -15.09
C LYS A 141 8.89 -2.78 -13.88
N MET A 142 9.41 -3.42 -12.82
CA MET A 142 8.68 -3.68 -11.57
C MET A 142 8.08 -2.40 -11.01
N LEU A 143 8.87 -1.33 -10.91
CA LEU A 143 8.41 -0.03 -10.41
C LEU A 143 7.39 0.62 -11.36
N GLY A 144 7.52 0.44 -12.68
CA GLY A 144 6.56 0.93 -13.66
C GLY A 144 5.21 0.21 -13.55
N ASP A 145 5.24 -1.11 -13.39
CA ASP A 145 4.05 -1.94 -13.17
C ASP A 145 3.38 -1.55 -11.83
N GLU A 146 4.16 -1.38 -10.75
CA GLU A 146 3.62 -0.92 -9.46
C GLU A 146 3.01 0.49 -9.53
N LEU A 147 3.65 1.42 -10.25
CA LEU A 147 3.11 2.77 -10.43
C LEU A 147 1.77 2.74 -11.18
N GLN A 148 1.64 1.88 -12.18
CA GLN A 148 0.40 1.69 -12.91
C GLN A 148 -0.72 1.16 -11.98
N ASP A 149 -0.40 0.21 -11.10
CA ASP A 149 -1.37 -0.27 -10.11
C ASP A 149 -1.84 0.84 -9.16
N TYR A 150 -0.90 1.64 -8.61
CA TYR A 150 -1.25 2.78 -7.76
C TYR A 150 -2.05 3.85 -8.50
N GLN A 151 -1.75 4.09 -9.78
CA GLN A 151 -2.54 4.97 -10.63
C GLN A 151 -3.97 4.47 -10.76
N GLY A 152 -4.17 3.17 -11.02
CA GLY A 152 -5.49 2.56 -11.08
C GLY A 152 -6.29 2.74 -9.80
N ILE A 153 -5.67 2.51 -8.64
CA ILE A 153 -6.32 2.70 -7.33
C ILE A 153 -6.65 4.17 -7.10
N ARG A 154 -5.70 5.08 -7.39
CA ARG A 154 -5.90 6.53 -7.25
C ARG A 154 -7.07 6.99 -8.11
N ASP A 155 -7.09 6.63 -9.39
CA ASP A 155 -8.14 7.03 -10.32
C ASP A 155 -9.50 6.51 -9.87
N LYS A 156 -9.56 5.25 -9.42
CA LYS A 156 -10.78 4.67 -8.86
C LYS A 156 -11.23 5.43 -7.60
N ALA A 157 -10.30 5.78 -6.71
CA ALA A 157 -10.61 6.48 -5.47
C ALA A 157 -11.08 7.92 -5.72
N VAL A 158 -10.42 8.64 -6.64
CA VAL A 158 -10.84 9.96 -7.10
C VAL A 158 -12.25 9.88 -7.69
N ASN A 159 -12.53 8.88 -8.53
CA ASN A 159 -13.87 8.68 -9.08
C ASN A 159 -14.93 8.38 -8.01
N LEU A 160 -14.60 7.64 -6.95
CA LEU A 160 -15.51 7.44 -5.82
C LEU A 160 -15.71 8.75 -5.01
N MET A 161 -14.68 9.58 -4.88
CA MET A 161 -14.80 10.87 -4.17
C MET A 161 -15.65 11.86 -4.94
N THR A 162 -15.56 11.90 -6.27
CA THR A 162 -16.41 12.77 -7.09
C THR A 162 -17.88 12.39 -7.00
N THR A 163 -18.21 11.14 -6.62
CA THR A 163 -19.59 10.70 -6.30
C THR A 163 -19.98 10.87 -4.83
N GLY A 164 -19.09 11.42 -4.00
CA GLY A 164 -19.35 11.78 -2.60
C GLY A 164 -18.77 10.82 -1.55
N ALA A 165 -17.96 9.84 -1.96
CA ALA A 165 -17.30 8.89 -1.06
C ALA A 165 -16.01 9.49 -0.44
N ASN A 166 -16.19 10.36 0.55
CA ASN A 166 -15.11 11.16 1.14
C ASN A 166 -14.36 10.49 2.32
N TYR A 167 -14.74 9.26 2.68
CA TYR A 167 -14.23 8.58 3.87
C TYR A 167 -13.84 7.14 3.54
N ILE A 168 -12.75 6.67 4.13
CA ILE A 168 -12.37 5.25 4.10
C ILE A 168 -12.75 4.58 5.42
N LEU A 169 -13.26 3.36 5.32
CA LEU A 169 -13.64 2.52 6.45
C LEU A 169 -12.42 1.75 6.97
N LEU A 170 -11.96 2.10 8.17
CA LEU A 170 -10.80 1.47 8.82
C LEU A 170 -11.21 0.25 9.67
N ASP A 171 -12.38 0.34 10.30
CA ASP A 171 -13.01 -0.74 11.05
C ASP A 171 -14.55 -0.60 11.08
N GLY A 172 -15.24 -1.73 11.19
CA GLY A 172 -16.69 -1.80 11.31
C GLY A 172 -17.41 -2.40 10.09
N ASN A 173 -16.76 -3.22 9.28
CA ASN A 173 -17.33 -3.81 8.05
C ASN A 173 -18.70 -4.49 8.27
N HIS A 174 -18.83 -5.39 9.25
CA HIS A 174 -20.12 -6.04 9.56
C HIS A 174 -21.20 -5.04 10.01
N LYS A 175 -20.81 -4.00 10.73
CA LYS A 175 -21.72 -2.99 11.30
C LYS A 175 -22.24 -2.06 10.21
N THR A 176 -21.37 -1.57 9.33
CA THR A 176 -21.77 -0.71 8.21
C THR A 176 -22.60 -1.48 7.19
N ALA A 177 -22.30 -2.76 6.97
CA ALA A 177 -23.14 -3.65 6.16
C ALA A 177 -24.54 -3.81 6.76
N ALA A 178 -24.66 -4.18 8.04
CA ALA A 178 -25.94 -4.32 8.73
C ALA A 178 -26.76 -3.03 8.73
N ALA A 179 -26.13 -1.88 9.01
CA ALA A 179 -26.78 -0.57 8.93
C ALA A 179 -27.33 -0.30 7.52
N THR A 180 -26.53 -0.59 6.49
CA THR A 180 -26.91 -0.37 5.08
C THR A 180 -28.10 -1.23 4.66
N LEU A 181 -28.10 -2.52 5.05
CA LEU A 181 -29.16 -3.48 4.74
C LEU A 181 -30.48 -3.15 5.43
N THR A 182 -30.43 -2.52 6.60
CA THR A 182 -31.61 -2.11 7.39
C THR A 182 -32.00 -0.65 7.13
N HIS A 183 -31.37 0.01 6.16
CA HIS A 183 -31.60 1.43 5.83
C HIS A 183 -31.38 2.39 7.02
N ASN A 184 -30.50 2.02 7.94
CA ASN A 184 -30.13 2.85 9.08
C ASN A 184 -28.92 3.74 8.77
N PRO A 185 -28.81 4.91 9.42
CA PRO A 185 -27.62 5.74 9.35
C PRO A 185 -26.40 5.04 9.96
N ILE A 186 -25.21 5.36 9.43
CA ILE A 186 -23.94 4.84 9.97
C ILE A 186 -23.34 5.88 10.91
N HIS A 187 -23.29 5.54 12.20
CA HIS A 187 -22.55 6.34 13.18
C HIS A 187 -21.06 6.03 13.08
N ALA A 188 -20.24 7.07 12.89
CA ALA A 188 -18.80 6.92 12.69
C ALA A 188 -17.98 7.89 13.56
N LEU A 189 -16.74 7.50 13.82
CA LEU A 189 -15.72 8.29 14.49
C LEU A 189 -14.58 8.50 13.50
N GLN A 190 -14.42 9.75 13.06
CA GLN A 190 -13.35 10.14 12.15
C GLN A 190 -12.07 10.39 12.92
N LEU A 191 -11.01 9.71 12.49
CA LEU A 191 -9.63 9.96 12.92
C LEU A 191 -9.02 11.01 12.01
N GLU A 192 -8.35 11.99 12.60
CA GLU A 192 -7.65 13.06 11.88
C GLU A 192 -6.15 13.08 12.22
N THR A 193 -5.74 12.43 13.32
CA THR A 193 -4.38 12.47 13.86
C THR A 193 -3.96 11.13 14.47
N ASP A 194 -2.68 10.98 14.80
CA ASP A 194 -2.17 9.81 15.53
C ASP A 194 -2.68 9.75 16.98
N ASP A 195 -2.95 10.90 17.61
CA ASP A 195 -3.54 10.98 18.94
C ASP A 195 -4.97 10.42 18.96
N ASP A 196 -5.72 10.64 17.86
CA ASP A 196 -7.04 10.05 17.66
C ASP A 196 -6.98 8.52 17.59
N LEU A 197 -5.99 7.98 16.88
CA LEU A 197 -5.73 6.54 16.80
C LEU A 197 -5.35 5.96 18.18
N ALA A 198 -4.49 6.66 18.93
CA ALA A 198 -4.15 6.28 20.30
C ALA A 198 -5.38 6.30 21.22
N GLU A 199 -6.29 7.26 21.05
CA GLU A 199 -7.53 7.31 21.82
C GLU A 199 -8.47 6.15 21.48
N VAL A 200 -8.66 5.80 20.20
CA VAL A 200 -9.43 4.60 19.82
C VAL A 200 -8.93 3.34 20.53
N ARG A 201 -7.61 3.16 20.63
CA ARG A 201 -7.01 2.03 21.37
C ARG A 201 -7.30 2.08 22.87
N ARG A 202 -7.30 3.27 23.47
CA ARG A 202 -7.71 3.44 24.87
C ARG A 202 -9.20 3.14 25.04
N MET A 203 -10.06 3.53 24.09
CA MET A 203 -11.49 3.19 24.12
C MET A 203 -11.73 1.67 24.09
N VAL A 204 -10.95 0.90 23.31
CA VAL A 204 -10.99 -0.57 23.36
C VAL A 204 -10.59 -1.08 24.74
N THR A 205 -9.51 -0.55 25.33
CA THR A 205 -9.03 -0.94 26.67
C THR A 205 -10.08 -0.67 27.76
N ARG A 206 -10.86 0.39 27.61
CA ARG A 206 -11.96 0.76 28.52
C ARG A 206 -13.28 0.01 28.24
N GLY A 207 -13.35 -0.78 27.16
CA GLY A 207 -14.57 -1.49 26.75
C GLY A 207 -15.63 -0.61 26.07
N GLU A 208 -15.27 0.60 25.64
CA GLU A 208 -16.15 1.51 24.88
C GLU A 208 -16.24 1.14 23.39
N LEU A 209 -15.22 0.43 22.89
CA LEU A 209 -15.20 -0.21 21.57
C LEU A 209 -14.99 -1.72 21.77
N PHE A 210 -15.58 -2.54 20.91
CA PHE A 210 -15.47 -4.00 21.04
C PHE A 210 -14.05 -4.51 20.75
N ASP A 211 -13.45 -4.05 19.66
CA ASP A 211 -12.13 -4.49 19.22
C ASP A 211 -11.55 -3.50 18.20
N PHE A 212 -10.22 -3.43 18.10
CA PHE A 212 -9.51 -2.68 17.06
C PHE A 212 -8.10 -3.26 16.87
N LYS A 213 -8.01 -4.47 16.29
CA LYS A 213 -6.76 -5.25 16.13
C LYS A 213 -5.90 -4.79 14.95
N ARG A 214 -5.61 -3.51 14.89
CA ARG A 214 -4.75 -2.90 13.87
C ARG A 214 -3.34 -2.66 14.45
N PRO A 215 -2.30 -3.35 13.95
CA PRO A 215 -0.94 -3.21 14.49
C PRO A 215 -0.29 -1.85 14.19
N GLU A 216 -0.80 -1.12 13.20
CA GLU A 216 -0.22 0.11 12.67
C GLU A 216 -0.13 1.21 13.73
N THR A 217 1.04 1.81 13.90
CA THR A 217 1.31 2.71 15.02
C THR A 217 0.94 4.16 14.75
N SER A 218 0.76 4.52 13.47
CA SER A 218 0.29 5.83 13.02
C SER A 218 -0.92 5.72 12.09
N LEU A 219 -1.66 6.81 11.96
CA LEU A 219 -2.77 6.91 11.02
C LEU A 219 -2.25 6.75 9.58
N ASP A 220 -1.10 7.32 9.25
CA ASP A 220 -0.47 7.15 7.94
C ASP A 220 -0.19 5.68 7.61
N GLU A 221 0.37 4.91 8.55
CA GLU A 221 0.59 3.46 8.37
C GLU A 221 -0.72 2.71 8.15
N LEU A 222 -1.76 3.02 8.94
CA LEU A 222 -3.07 2.37 8.84
C LEU A 222 -3.74 2.63 7.48
N VAL A 223 -3.64 3.87 7.01
CA VAL A 223 -4.17 4.26 5.72
C VAL A 223 -3.35 3.60 4.59
N ASN A 224 -2.01 3.55 4.69
CA ASN A 224 -1.20 2.83 3.72
C ASN A 224 -1.57 1.34 3.65
N ALA A 225 -1.76 0.68 4.80
CA ALA A 225 -2.18 -0.72 4.85
C ALA A 225 -3.53 -0.95 4.15
N PHE A 226 -4.46 -0.01 4.26
CA PHE A 226 -5.72 -0.04 3.52
C PHE A 226 -5.49 0.02 2.00
N TYR A 227 -4.66 0.92 1.49
CA TYR A 227 -4.38 1.00 0.05
C TYR A 227 -3.56 -0.18 -0.48
N GLU A 228 -2.63 -0.72 0.30
CA GLU A 228 -1.92 -1.96 -0.03
C GLU A 228 -2.88 -3.15 -0.18
N TYR A 229 -3.89 -3.22 0.69
CA TYR A 229 -4.95 -4.21 0.54
C TYR A 229 -5.72 -3.98 -0.77
N CYS A 230 -6.13 -2.73 -1.05
CA CYS A 230 -6.88 -2.37 -2.25
C CYS A 230 -6.10 -2.60 -3.54
N LYS A 231 -4.77 -2.47 -3.53
CA LYS A 231 -3.90 -2.77 -4.68
C LYS A 231 -4.10 -4.18 -5.19
N ASN A 232 -4.18 -5.14 -4.27
CA ASN A 232 -4.37 -6.55 -4.61
C ASN A 232 -5.83 -6.92 -4.88
N HIS A 233 -6.77 -5.99 -4.66
CA HIS A 233 -8.22 -6.21 -4.74
C HIS A 233 -8.94 -5.01 -5.39
N ILE A 234 -8.38 -4.47 -6.47
CA ILE A 234 -8.85 -3.22 -7.06
C ILE A 234 -10.31 -3.29 -7.49
N ASP A 235 -10.80 -4.44 -7.95
CA ASP A 235 -12.20 -4.64 -8.35
C ASP A 235 -13.17 -4.57 -7.16
N GLU A 236 -12.68 -4.88 -5.97
CA GLU A 236 -13.43 -4.88 -4.72
C GLU A 236 -13.45 -3.52 -4.03
N PHE A 237 -12.64 -2.57 -4.50
CA PHE A 237 -12.61 -1.20 -4.00
C PHE A 237 -13.87 -0.42 -4.39
N ASN A 238 -14.87 -0.43 -3.52
CA ASN A 238 -16.20 0.13 -3.79
C ASN A 238 -16.71 0.90 -2.55
N THR A 239 -17.78 1.66 -2.72
CA THR A 239 -18.54 2.18 -1.57
C THR A 239 -19.21 1.04 -0.79
N VAL A 240 -19.55 1.28 0.48
CA VAL A 240 -20.36 0.35 1.27
C VAL A 240 -21.71 0.09 0.57
N ARG A 241 -22.33 1.11 -0.04
CA ARG A 241 -23.57 0.95 -0.82
C ARG A 241 -23.38 -0.04 -1.97
N GLU A 242 -22.44 0.21 -2.86
CA GLU A 242 -22.20 -0.64 -4.04
C GLU A 242 -21.84 -2.07 -3.64
N ARG A 243 -21.11 -2.25 -2.54
CA ARG A 243 -20.81 -3.59 -1.99
C ARG A 243 -22.10 -4.33 -1.60
N ILE A 244 -23.00 -3.68 -0.86
CA ILE A 244 -24.27 -4.30 -0.47
C ILE A 244 -25.17 -4.54 -1.68
N ASP A 245 -25.18 -3.63 -2.65
CA ASP A 245 -25.96 -3.80 -3.88
C ASP A 245 -25.44 -5.01 -4.69
N LYS A 246 -24.12 -5.22 -4.77
CA LYS A 246 -23.51 -6.42 -5.39
C LYS A 246 -23.93 -7.71 -4.67
N LEU A 247 -23.80 -7.74 -3.34
CA LEU A 247 -24.18 -8.90 -2.52
C LEU A 247 -25.68 -9.24 -2.62
N THR A 248 -26.54 -8.22 -2.80
CA THR A 248 -27.99 -8.42 -2.88
C THR A 248 -28.53 -8.62 -4.32
N SER A 249 -27.76 -8.26 -5.35
CA SER A 249 -28.14 -8.38 -6.76
C SER A 249 -27.78 -9.72 -7.39
N ASN A 250 -26.69 -10.37 -6.97
CA ASN A 250 -26.30 -11.69 -7.48
C ASN A 250 -27.23 -12.82 -6.98
N HIS A 251 -27.20 -13.98 -7.66
CA HIS A 251 -27.89 -15.21 -7.25
C HIS A 251 -27.47 -15.74 -5.85
N GLU A 252 -26.55 -15.08 -5.16
CA GLU A 252 -26.32 -15.22 -3.71
C GLU A 252 -27.52 -14.80 -2.85
N LYS A 253 -28.62 -14.34 -3.46
CA LYS A 253 -29.94 -14.27 -2.81
C LYS A 253 -30.29 -15.53 -2.03
N GLU A 254 -29.86 -16.73 -2.45
CA GLU A 254 -30.08 -17.93 -1.64
C GLU A 254 -29.24 -17.92 -0.36
N ILE A 255 -27.96 -17.59 -0.42
CA ILE A 255 -27.10 -17.48 0.77
C ILE A 255 -27.66 -16.38 1.69
N PHE A 256 -27.97 -15.21 1.18
CA PHE A 256 -28.54 -14.13 2.00
C PHE A 256 -29.92 -14.49 2.58
N LYS A 257 -30.76 -15.23 1.83
CA LYS A 257 -32.05 -15.75 2.33
C LYS A 257 -31.86 -16.81 3.44
N TRP A 258 -30.89 -17.71 3.34
CA TRP A 258 -30.63 -18.72 4.37
C TRP A 258 -29.98 -18.11 5.62
N GLN A 259 -29.12 -17.11 5.45
CA GLN A 259 -28.43 -16.43 6.54
C GLN A 259 -29.36 -15.46 7.28
N VAL A 260 -30.32 -14.85 6.59
CA VAL A 260 -31.31 -13.95 7.18
C VAL A 260 -32.71 -14.48 6.83
N ASN A 261 -33.08 -15.65 7.34
CA ASN A 261 -34.51 -15.96 7.43
C ASN A 261 -35.10 -14.97 8.46
N PHE A 262 -35.69 -13.90 7.92
CA PHE A 262 -36.41 -12.83 8.61
C PHE A 262 -37.65 -13.34 9.33
#